data_AF-A0A1V5QND2-F1
#
_entry.id   AF-A0A1V5QND2-F1
#
_cell.length_a   1.000
_cell.length_b   1.000
_cell.length_c   1.000
_cell.angle_alpha   90.00
_cell.angle_beta   90.00
_cell.angle_gamma   90.00
#
_symmetry.space_group_name_H-M   'P 1'
#
loop_
_entity.id
_entity.type
_entity.pdbx_description
1 polymer ?
#
loop_
_entity_poly.entity_id
_entity_poly.type
_entity_poly.pdbx_seq_one_letter_code
_entity_poly.pdbx_strand_id
1 'polypeptide(L)'
;MLERFDVRPVNQTKVFSGPVAEGADPAHCAPLTRQVAVNIPGAARPLFADPPYYRGIRAGKVEPVWGAEAAGQGAQYLHFTYGAGQVTIVAGLAGQFANAAIGRCDHAEILWTLLQTYQPQSTGPIHWMTRLEYPSLWQWLVESAWMAVIAGLALLLLWLWRVVPRFGAPLPDPEPERRQLREHLVAVGRYVWRSGGLDYWLLVAREAFLARLALRHPALATLPPVEQAEALARLTRRPAAMIADALHKPAGPLSSFTSAMRTLQNLERSL
;
A
#
# COMPACT_ATOMS: atom_id res chain seq x y z
N MET A 1 -32.62 -11.64 12.34
CA MET A 1 -33.69 -10.95 13.13
C MET A 1 -34.04 -9.58 12.56
N LEU A 2 -33.08 -8.82 11.99
CA LEU A 2 -33.31 -7.50 11.38
C LEU A 2 -33.98 -7.53 9.99
N GLU A 3 -33.85 -8.61 9.20
CA GLU A 3 -34.51 -8.75 7.89
C GLU A 3 -36.05 -8.72 7.95
N ARG A 4 -36.63 -9.11 9.09
CA ARG A 4 -38.09 -9.20 9.23
C ARG A 4 -38.78 -7.85 9.47
N PHE A 5 -38.00 -6.82 9.82
CA PHE A 5 -38.49 -5.46 10.05
C PHE A 5 -38.20 -4.51 8.88
N ASP A 6 -37.54 -4.98 7.80
CA ASP A 6 -37.19 -4.24 6.55
C ASP A 6 -36.66 -2.82 6.83
N VAL A 7 -35.83 -2.68 7.86
CA VAL A 7 -35.25 -1.41 8.25
C VAL A 7 -34.09 -1.10 7.32
N ARG A 8 -34.21 -0.04 6.52
CA ARG A 8 -33.21 0.32 5.50
C ARG A 8 -32.49 1.62 5.86
N PRO A 9 -31.17 1.73 5.57
CA PRO A 9 -30.49 3.02 5.59
C PRO A 9 -31.14 3.93 4.54
N VAL A 10 -31.41 5.19 4.92
CA VAL A 10 -32.11 6.15 4.07
C VAL A 10 -31.31 6.43 2.79
N ASN A 11 -31.77 5.92 1.66
CA ASN A 11 -31.45 6.39 0.31
C ASN A 11 -32.75 6.87 -0.36
N GLN A 12 -32.99 8.18 -0.28
CA GLN A 12 -34.03 8.96 -0.96
C GLN A 12 -35.49 8.95 -0.40
N THR A 13 -35.89 10.18 -0.02
CA THR A 13 -37.21 10.84 0.06
C THR A 13 -38.49 10.02 0.19
N LYS A 14 -38.97 9.88 1.42
CA LYS A 14 -40.38 10.10 1.80
C LYS A 14 -40.35 10.49 3.28
N VAL A 15 -40.69 11.74 3.53
CA VAL A 15 -40.66 12.39 4.84
C VAL A 15 -41.88 11.91 5.61
N PHE A 16 -41.70 11.39 6.83
CA PHE A 16 -42.82 11.11 7.72
C PHE A 16 -43.15 12.41 8.47
N SER A 17 -44.31 12.99 8.19
CA SER A 17 -44.75 14.24 8.81
C SER A 17 -45.68 13.92 9.98
N GLY A 18 -45.11 13.53 11.11
CA GLY A 18 -45.81 13.51 12.40
C GLY A 18 -45.83 14.90 13.04
N PRO A 19 -46.78 15.21 13.94
CA PRO A 19 -46.88 16.52 14.57
C PRO A 19 -45.63 16.80 15.42
N VAL A 20 -44.89 17.85 15.04
CA VAL A 20 -43.83 18.44 15.86
C VAL A 20 -44.50 19.17 17.01
N ALA A 21 -44.29 18.72 18.25
CA ALA A 21 -44.90 19.34 19.42
C ALA A 21 -44.28 20.71 19.69
N GLU A 22 -45.12 21.72 19.75
CA GLU A 22 -44.79 23.11 20.06
C GLU A 22 -44.92 23.32 21.58
N GLY A 23 -43.79 23.47 22.29
CA GLY A 23 -43.84 23.84 23.72
C GLY A 23 -42.79 23.28 24.69
N ALA A 24 -41.57 22.93 24.27
CA ALA A 24 -40.51 22.52 25.22
C ALA A 24 -39.26 23.42 25.14
N ASP A 25 -38.63 23.64 26.29
CA ASP A 25 -37.46 24.51 26.47
C ASP A 25 -36.18 23.83 25.91
N PRO A 26 -35.59 24.33 24.81
CA PRO A 26 -34.42 23.74 24.15
C PRO A 26 -33.11 23.91 24.93
N ALA A 27 -33.13 24.57 26.10
CA ALA A 27 -31.94 24.94 26.85
C ALA A 27 -31.15 23.74 27.43
N HIS A 28 -31.78 22.57 27.68
CA HIS A 28 -31.08 21.40 28.22
C HIS A 28 -30.12 20.72 27.22
N CYS A 29 -30.25 21.04 25.93
CA CYS A 29 -29.46 20.44 24.85
C CYS A 29 -28.55 21.47 24.13
N ALA A 30 -28.47 22.70 24.63
CA ALA A 30 -27.56 23.73 24.09
C ALA A 30 -26.10 23.42 24.48
N PRO A 31 -25.14 23.37 23.53
CA PRO A 31 -25.10 24.12 22.27
C PRO A 31 -25.22 23.22 21.00
N LEU A 32 -26.03 22.16 21.03
CA LEU A 32 -26.16 21.27 19.87
C LEU A 32 -27.09 21.89 18.81
N THR A 33 -26.53 22.13 17.63
CA THR A 33 -27.23 22.71 16.46
C THR A 33 -28.23 21.75 15.83
N ARG A 34 -28.24 20.47 16.26
CA ARG A 34 -29.17 19.43 15.80
C ARG A 34 -29.79 18.79 17.03
N GLN A 35 -31.12 18.83 17.12
CA GLN A 35 -31.88 18.22 18.20
C GLN A 35 -33.04 17.43 17.61
N VAL A 36 -33.39 16.33 18.25
CA VAL A 36 -34.56 15.51 17.92
C VAL A 36 -35.55 15.62 19.07
N ALA A 37 -36.76 16.09 18.78
CA ALA A 37 -37.86 16.01 19.72
C ALA A 37 -38.43 14.58 19.71
N VAL A 38 -38.24 13.85 20.80
CA VAL A 38 -38.74 12.49 21.01
C VAL A 38 -40.04 12.57 21.81
N ASN A 39 -41.16 12.31 21.13
CA ASN A 39 -42.48 12.28 21.75
C ASN A 39 -42.88 10.82 22.04
N ILE A 40 -42.69 10.39 23.27
CA ILE A 40 -43.07 9.05 23.72
C ILE A 40 -44.52 9.10 24.23
N PRO A 41 -45.39 8.14 23.84
CA PRO A 41 -46.71 8.02 24.42
C PRO A 41 -46.64 7.90 25.96
N GLY A 42 -47.28 8.83 26.67
CA GLY A 42 -47.26 8.88 28.14
C GLY A 42 -46.16 9.76 28.75
N ALA A 43 -45.32 10.43 27.95
CA ALA A 43 -44.39 11.43 28.45
C ALA A 43 -45.13 12.71 28.90
N ALA A 44 -44.72 13.30 30.02
CA ALA A 44 -45.29 14.54 30.54
C ALA A 44 -44.87 15.78 29.72
N ARG A 45 -43.76 15.69 28.98
CA ARG A 45 -43.19 16.76 28.15
C ARG A 45 -42.46 16.16 26.93
N PRO A 46 -42.28 16.92 25.84
CA PRO A 46 -41.36 16.53 24.76
C PRO A 46 -39.94 16.44 25.30
N LEU A 47 -39.22 15.37 24.95
CA LEU A 47 -37.83 15.15 25.37
C LEU A 47 -36.89 15.36 24.20
N PHE A 48 -35.66 15.85 24.46
CA PHE A 48 -34.69 16.10 23.41
C PHE A 48 -33.51 15.13 23.43
N ALA A 49 -33.17 14.63 22.25
CA ALA A 49 -31.99 13.80 22.02
C ALA A 49 -31.03 14.41 21.01
N ASP A 50 -29.74 14.14 21.19
CA ASP A 50 -28.68 14.46 20.24
C ASP A 50 -28.59 13.35 19.16
N PRO A 51 -28.95 13.64 17.89
CA PRO A 51 -28.90 12.63 16.86
C PRO A 51 -27.44 12.25 16.52
N PRO A 52 -27.15 10.96 16.23
CA PRO A 52 -25.85 10.58 15.70
C PRO A 52 -25.51 11.31 14.40
N TYR A 53 -24.20 11.42 14.12
CA TYR A 53 -23.72 12.13 12.94
C TYR A 53 -24.12 11.46 11.60
N TYR A 54 -24.34 10.14 11.62
CA TYR A 54 -24.76 9.38 10.45
C TYR A 54 -26.27 9.47 10.20
N ARG A 55 -26.71 9.15 8.96
CA ARG A 55 -28.13 9.13 8.62
C ARG A 55 -28.87 8.17 9.54
N GLY A 56 -30.00 8.64 10.04
CA GLY A 56 -30.96 7.87 10.80
C GLY A 56 -31.61 6.79 9.95
N ILE A 57 -32.57 6.15 10.59
CA ILE A 57 -33.24 4.95 10.15
C ILE A 57 -34.54 5.35 9.43
N ARG A 58 -35.08 4.46 8.61
CA ARG A 58 -36.42 4.62 8.04
C ARG A 58 -37.22 3.35 8.19
N ALA A 59 -38.51 3.53 8.51
CA ALA A 59 -39.47 2.45 8.48
C ALA A 59 -39.57 1.89 7.06
N GLY A 60 -39.46 0.57 6.94
CA GLY A 60 -39.65 -0.15 5.68
C GLY A 60 -41.12 -0.33 5.36
N LYS A 61 -41.57 -1.58 5.28
CA LYS A 61 -42.98 -1.93 5.00
C LYS A 61 -43.89 -1.90 6.23
N VAL A 62 -43.32 -2.01 7.42
CA VAL A 62 -44.07 -1.96 8.67
C VAL A 62 -44.09 -0.52 9.15
N GLU A 63 -45.29 0.02 9.35
CA GLU A 63 -45.45 1.36 9.90
C GLU A 63 -45.18 1.34 11.41
N PRO A 64 -44.38 2.30 11.93
CA PRO A 64 -44.13 2.43 13.35
C PRO A 64 -45.38 2.99 14.05
N VAL A 65 -45.58 2.60 15.30
CA VAL A 65 -46.63 3.17 16.17
C VAL A 65 -46.34 4.64 16.46
N TRP A 66 -45.06 4.96 16.67
CA TRP A 66 -44.56 6.32 16.75
C TRP A 66 -43.10 6.36 16.34
N GLY A 67 -42.63 7.53 15.95
CA GLY A 67 -41.22 7.77 15.64
C GLY A 67 -40.84 9.22 15.87
N ALA A 68 -39.54 9.44 16.04
CA ALA A 68 -38.95 10.77 16.17
C ALA A 68 -37.89 10.96 15.09
N GLU A 69 -37.95 12.05 14.35
CA GLU A 69 -37.07 12.35 13.21
C GLU A 69 -36.24 13.61 13.49
N ALA A 70 -34.95 13.54 13.13
CA ALA A 70 -34.11 14.74 13.08
C ALA A 70 -34.26 15.39 11.70
N ALA A 71 -34.40 16.71 11.68
CA ALA A 71 -34.51 17.47 10.43
C ALA A 71 -33.38 17.10 9.45
N GLY A 72 -33.77 16.52 8.30
CA GLY A 72 -32.85 16.15 7.22
C GLY A 72 -31.98 14.90 7.47
N GLN A 73 -32.14 14.20 8.61
CA GLN A 73 -31.36 13.00 8.91
C GLN A 73 -32.18 11.72 8.99
N GLY A 74 -33.51 11.76 8.85
CA GLY A 74 -34.38 10.58 8.96
C GLY A 74 -34.73 10.23 10.42
N ALA A 75 -35.53 9.18 10.59
CA ALA A 75 -36.04 8.79 11.90
C ALA A 75 -34.90 8.27 12.81
N GLN A 76 -34.77 8.86 13.99
CA GLN A 76 -33.78 8.47 14.99
C GLN A 76 -34.36 7.48 15.99
N TYR A 77 -35.67 7.55 16.22
CA TYR A 77 -36.42 6.62 17.06
C TYR A 77 -37.59 6.07 16.26
N LEU A 78 -37.78 4.75 16.30
CA LEU A 78 -38.92 4.07 15.70
C LEU A 78 -39.41 3.01 16.68
N HIS A 79 -40.70 3.03 16.99
CA HIS A 79 -41.30 2.06 17.89
C HIS A 79 -42.34 1.20 17.19
N PHE A 80 -42.27 -0.10 17.45
CA PHE A 80 -43.11 -1.11 16.83
C PHE A 80 -43.70 -2.04 17.90
N THR A 81 -44.98 -2.37 17.73
CA THR A 81 -45.62 -3.49 18.43
C THR A 81 -45.34 -4.77 17.64
N TYR A 82 -44.77 -5.80 18.28
CA TYR A 82 -44.52 -7.09 17.64
C TYR A 82 -45.02 -8.25 18.51
N GLY A 83 -46.11 -8.89 18.08
CA GLY A 83 -46.79 -9.92 18.86
C GLY A 83 -47.30 -9.37 20.19
N ALA A 84 -46.89 -9.97 21.30
CA ALA A 84 -47.18 -9.49 22.65
C ALA A 84 -46.10 -8.54 23.21
N GLY A 85 -45.06 -8.23 22.42
CA GLY A 85 -43.91 -7.43 22.84
C GLY A 85 -43.85 -6.07 22.17
N GLN A 86 -42.97 -5.23 22.69
CA GLN A 86 -42.70 -3.88 22.20
C GLN A 86 -41.23 -3.78 21.76
N VAL A 87 -40.97 -3.18 20.61
CA VAL A 87 -39.62 -3.04 20.04
C VAL A 87 -39.37 -1.58 19.72
N THR A 88 -38.44 -0.96 20.45
CA THR A 88 -37.96 0.40 20.14
C THR A 88 -36.60 0.28 19.47
N ILE A 89 -36.49 0.80 18.25
CA ILE A 89 -35.26 0.92 17.49
C ILE A 89 -34.74 2.35 17.66
N VAL A 90 -33.49 2.47 18.10
CA VAL A 90 -32.82 3.76 18.31
C VAL A 90 -31.55 3.82 17.46
N ALA A 91 -31.46 4.80 16.59
CA ALA A 91 -30.26 5.09 15.83
C ALA A 91 -29.16 5.58 16.77
N GLY A 92 -28.03 4.87 16.82
CA GLY A 92 -26.91 5.26 17.68
C GLY A 92 -27.14 5.08 19.17
N LEU A 93 -27.93 4.08 19.55
CA LEU A 93 -28.15 3.66 20.94
C LEU A 93 -26.85 3.58 21.76
N ALA A 94 -25.79 3.00 21.18
CA ALA A 94 -24.49 2.86 21.83
C ALA A 94 -23.78 4.19 22.13
N GLY A 95 -24.02 5.23 21.31
CA GLY A 95 -23.45 6.55 21.51
C GLY A 95 -24.26 7.39 22.50
N GLN A 96 -25.59 7.31 22.44
CA GLN A 96 -26.50 8.11 23.27
C GLN A 96 -26.61 7.59 24.71
N PHE A 97 -26.60 6.27 24.91
CA PHE A 97 -26.68 5.64 26.23
C PHE A 97 -25.32 5.22 26.79
N ALA A 98 -24.22 5.78 26.28
CA ALA A 98 -22.90 5.61 26.88
C ALA A 98 -22.78 6.43 28.17
N ASN A 99 -21.92 6.01 29.11
CA ASN A 99 -21.67 6.74 30.36
C ASN A 99 -21.29 8.22 30.14
N ALA A 100 -20.61 8.53 29.03
CA ALA A 100 -20.19 9.89 28.66
C ALA A 100 -21.31 10.75 28.01
N ALA A 101 -22.45 10.16 27.67
CA ALA A 101 -23.52 10.81 26.91
C ALA A 101 -24.90 10.71 27.58
N ILE A 102 -25.09 9.79 28.53
CA ILE A 102 -26.37 9.57 29.20
C ILE A 102 -26.88 10.80 29.96
N GLY A 103 -25.96 11.62 30.49
CA GLY A 103 -26.29 12.89 31.16
C GLY A 103 -26.36 14.11 30.24
N ARG A 104 -26.26 13.95 28.93
CA ARG A 104 -26.41 15.04 27.95
C ARG A 104 -27.85 15.07 27.42
N CYS A 105 -28.40 16.27 27.23
CA CYS A 105 -29.80 16.47 26.84
C CYS A 105 -30.73 15.66 27.76
N ASP A 106 -31.80 15.06 27.23
CA ASP A 106 -32.75 14.27 28.00
C ASP A 106 -32.58 12.75 27.76
N HIS A 107 -31.38 12.27 27.39
CA HIS A 107 -31.17 10.85 27.05
C HIS A 107 -31.56 9.87 28.16
N ALA A 108 -31.19 10.19 29.42
CA ALA A 108 -31.56 9.38 30.58
C ALA A 108 -33.08 9.35 30.81
N GLU A 109 -33.74 10.50 30.65
CA GLU A 109 -35.19 10.61 30.81
C GLU A 109 -35.92 9.86 29.70
N ILE A 110 -35.44 9.94 28.45
CA ILE A 110 -35.96 9.15 27.32
C ILE A 110 -35.90 7.66 27.63
N LEU A 111 -34.75 7.15 28.08
CA LEU A 111 -34.59 5.74 28.42
C LEU A 111 -35.53 5.34 29.57
N TRP A 112 -35.61 6.18 30.60
CA TRP A 112 -36.45 5.95 31.76
C TRP A 112 -37.94 5.95 31.42
N THR A 113 -38.41 6.93 30.65
CA THR A 113 -39.79 7.00 30.16
C THR A 113 -40.14 5.79 29.30
N LEU A 114 -39.25 5.33 28.42
CA LEU A 114 -39.47 4.11 27.65
C LEU A 114 -39.67 2.88 28.54
N LEU A 115 -38.85 2.72 29.59
CA LEU A 115 -38.98 1.62 30.53
C LEU A 115 -40.28 1.70 31.33
N GLN A 116 -40.67 2.88 31.81
CA GLN A 116 -41.91 3.07 32.55
C GLN A 116 -43.15 2.84 31.67
N THR A 117 -43.16 3.35 30.44
CA THR A 117 -44.30 3.22 29.52
C THR A 117 -44.51 1.78 29.08
N TYR A 118 -43.45 1.06 28.73
CA TYR A 118 -43.57 -0.26 28.12
C TYR A 118 -43.29 -1.43 29.07
N GLN A 119 -42.73 -1.14 30.24
CA GLN A 119 -42.43 -2.14 31.26
C GLN A 119 -42.78 -1.66 32.69
N PRO A 120 -44.01 -1.19 32.94
CA PRO A 120 -44.39 -0.55 34.22
C PRO A 120 -44.30 -1.48 35.44
N GLN A 121 -44.31 -2.81 35.23
CA GLN A 121 -44.40 -3.83 36.29
C GLN A 121 -43.11 -4.65 36.47
N SER A 122 -42.02 -4.34 35.78
CA SER A 122 -40.83 -5.21 35.86
C SER A 122 -39.97 -4.97 37.10
N THR A 123 -40.14 -5.85 38.08
CA THR A 123 -39.12 -6.19 39.08
C THR A 123 -38.11 -7.24 38.54
N GLY A 124 -38.23 -7.63 37.27
CA GLY A 124 -37.39 -8.64 36.63
C GLY A 124 -36.02 -8.09 36.18
N PRO A 125 -35.03 -8.98 35.93
CA PRO A 125 -33.72 -8.57 35.46
C PRO A 125 -33.80 -7.91 34.08
N ILE A 126 -33.19 -6.73 33.93
CA ILE A 126 -32.98 -6.08 32.63
C ILE A 126 -31.79 -6.76 31.95
N HIS A 127 -32.03 -7.44 30.84
CA HIS A 127 -30.99 -8.09 30.05
C HIS A 127 -30.37 -7.11 29.05
N TRP A 128 -29.15 -6.63 29.34
CA TRP A 128 -28.37 -5.86 28.39
C TRP A 128 -27.59 -6.76 27.44
N MET A 129 -27.95 -6.72 26.16
CA MET A 129 -27.22 -7.40 25.09
C MET A 129 -26.37 -6.38 24.33
N THR A 130 -25.15 -6.13 24.82
CA THR A 130 -24.25 -5.08 24.29
C THR A 130 -23.36 -5.55 23.13
N ARG A 131 -23.40 -6.84 22.78
CA ARG A 131 -22.69 -7.42 21.63
C ARG A 131 -23.69 -8.14 20.74
N LEU A 132 -24.40 -7.38 19.91
CA LEU A 132 -24.85 -7.97 18.64
C LEU A 132 -23.56 -8.11 17.82
N GLU A 133 -23.03 -9.34 17.75
CA GLU A 133 -21.91 -9.65 16.89
C GLU A 133 -22.28 -9.24 15.47
N TYR A 134 -21.68 -8.16 14.99
CA TYR A 134 -21.73 -7.85 13.58
C TYR A 134 -20.90 -8.90 12.86
N PRO A 135 -21.42 -9.53 11.79
CA PRO A 135 -20.61 -10.45 11.01
C PRO A 135 -19.34 -9.72 10.59
N SER A 136 -18.20 -10.37 10.82
CA SER A 136 -16.91 -9.83 10.36
C SER A 136 -16.98 -9.53 8.86
N LEU A 137 -16.19 -8.57 8.38
CA LEU A 137 -16.16 -8.24 6.95
C LEU A 137 -15.97 -9.49 6.07
N TRP A 138 -15.18 -10.46 6.55
CA TRP A 138 -14.98 -11.76 5.90
C TRP A 138 -16.26 -12.61 5.87
N GLN A 139 -16.98 -12.74 6.98
CA GLN A 139 -18.26 -13.46 7.01
C GLN A 139 -19.28 -12.80 6.09
N TRP A 140 -19.41 -11.49 6.15
CA TRP A 140 -20.32 -10.75 5.27
C TRP A 140 -19.95 -10.90 3.79
N LEU A 141 -18.65 -10.86 3.46
CA LEU A 141 -18.16 -11.00 2.07
C LEU A 141 -18.44 -12.39 1.51
N VAL A 142 -18.24 -13.44 2.31
CA VAL A 142 -18.52 -14.82 1.89
C VAL A 142 -20.03 -15.05 1.73
N GLU A 143 -20.85 -14.53 2.65
CA GLU A 143 -22.31 -14.71 2.60
C GLU A 143 -22.97 -13.90 1.47
N SER A 144 -22.56 -12.63 1.29
CA SER A 144 -23.22 -11.73 0.34
C SER A 144 -22.57 -11.71 -1.05
N ALA A 145 -21.26 -11.97 -1.15
CA ALA A 145 -20.48 -11.79 -2.38
C ALA A 145 -19.69 -13.04 -2.79
N TRP A 146 -20.25 -14.23 -2.54
CA TRP A 146 -19.62 -15.51 -2.88
C TRP A 146 -19.17 -15.61 -4.34
N MET A 147 -19.94 -15.06 -5.30
CA MET A 147 -19.55 -15.04 -6.72
C MET A 147 -18.28 -14.22 -6.96
N ALA A 148 -18.09 -13.11 -6.26
CA ALA A 148 -16.91 -12.26 -6.40
C ALA A 148 -15.67 -12.96 -5.83
N VAL A 149 -15.82 -13.70 -4.73
CA VAL A 149 -14.74 -14.52 -4.14
C VAL A 149 -14.31 -15.61 -5.11
N ILE A 150 -15.27 -16.34 -5.70
CA ILE A 150 -14.97 -17.39 -6.69
C ILE A 150 -14.31 -16.79 -7.93
N ALA A 151 -14.82 -15.68 -8.46
CA ALA A 151 -14.23 -15.00 -9.61
C ALA A 151 -12.80 -14.53 -9.31
N GLY A 152 -12.56 -13.96 -8.12
CA GLY A 152 -11.24 -13.55 -7.66
C GLY A 152 -10.28 -14.73 -7.53
N LEU A 153 -10.74 -15.86 -6.98
CA LEU A 153 -9.95 -17.08 -6.85
C LEU A 153 -9.64 -17.70 -8.22
N ALA A 154 -10.60 -17.74 -9.14
CA ALA A 154 -10.40 -18.20 -10.51
C ALA A 154 -9.40 -17.30 -11.27
N LEU A 155 -9.52 -15.98 -11.13
CA LEU A 155 -8.59 -15.02 -11.72
C LEU A 155 -7.19 -15.19 -11.14
N LEU A 156 -7.08 -15.42 -9.84
CA LEU A 156 -5.81 -15.68 -9.15
C LEU A 156 -5.18 -16.97 -9.64
N LEU A 157 -5.96 -18.04 -9.81
CA LEU A 157 -5.48 -19.30 -10.39
C LEU A 157 -5.04 -19.13 -11.85
N LEU A 158 -5.79 -18.40 -12.68
CA LEU A 158 -5.40 -18.10 -14.06
C LEU A 158 -4.16 -17.23 -14.14
N TRP A 159 -4.05 -16.24 -13.25
CA TRP A 159 -2.88 -15.40 -13.12
C TRP A 159 -1.66 -16.21 -12.67
N LEU A 160 -1.82 -17.06 -11.66
CA LEU A 160 -0.76 -17.95 -11.20
C LEU A 160 -0.39 -18.96 -12.28
N TRP A 161 -1.35 -19.52 -13.00
CA TRP A 161 -1.10 -20.37 -14.17
C TRP A 161 -0.31 -19.65 -15.26
N ARG A 162 -0.55 -18.35 -15.44
CA ARG A 162 0.19 -17.52 -16.40
C ARG A 162 1.60 -17.17 -15.91
N VAL A 163 1.77 -16.92 -14.62
CA VAL A 163 3.03 -16.46 -14.01
C VAL A 163 3.95 -17.61 -13.66
N VAL A 164 3.41 -18.77 -13.27
CA VAL A 164 4.20 -19.98 -13.01
C VAL A 164 4.96 -20.31 -14.29
N PRO A 165 6.31 -20.16 -14.28
CA PRO A 165 7.11 -20.57 -15.41
C PRO A 165 6.85 -22.06 -15.57
N ARG A 166 6.31 -22.44 -16.74
CA ARG A 166 6.17 -23.85 -17.07
C ARG A 166 7.57 -24.45 -16.96
N PHE A 167 7.80 -25.28 -15.96
CA PHE A 167 8.96 -26.16 -15.88
C PHE A 167 8.81 -27.25 -16.96
N GLY A 168 8.81 -26.82 -18.23
CA GLY A 168 9.01 -27.69 -19.38
C GLY A 168 10.51 -27.93 -19.57
N ALA A 169 10.86 -29.00 -20.28
CA ALA A 169 12.25 -29.32 -20.59
C ALA A 169 12.98 -28.06 -21.07
N PRO A 170 14.18 -27.77 -20.54
CA PRO A 170 14.91 -26.55 -20.90
C PRO A 170 15.01 -26.51 -22.41
N LEU A 171 14.42 -25.47 -23.01
CA LEU A 171 14.72 -25.13 -24.40
C LEU A 171 16.24 -25.00 -24.46
N PRO A 172 16.92 -25.69 -25.40
CA PRO A 172 18.36 -25.58 -25.51
C PRO A 172 18.70 -24.10 -25.65
N ASP A 173 19.63 -23.65 -24.80
CA ASP A 173 20.11 -22.28 -24.76
C ASP A 173 20.45 -21.83 -26.19
N PRO A 174 19.91 -20.71 -26.69
CA PRO A 174 20.28 -20.22 -28.02
C PRO A 174 21.80 -20.05 -28.07
N GLU A 175 22.40 -20.55 -29.15
CA GLU A 175 23.84 -20.60 -29.35
C GLU A 175 24.47 -19.23 -29.03
N PRO A 176 25.49 -19.16 -28.15
CA PRO A 176 25.98 -17.87 -27.66
C PRO A 176 26.43 -17.02 -28.85
N GLU A 177 25.95 -15.77 -28.87
CA GLU A 177 26.21 -14.71 -29.86
C GLU A 177 27.69 -14.24 -29.88
N ARG A 178 28.63 -15.16 -29.72
CA ARG A 178 30.08 -14.95 -29.65
C ARG A 178 30.71 -14.51 -30.97
N ARG A 179 29.98 -14.59 -32.09
CA ARG A 179 30.48 -14.18 -33.41
C ARG A 179 30.54 -12.65 -33.56
N GLN A 180 29.52 -11.93 -33.07
CA GLN A 180 29.43 -10.49 -33.29
C GLN A 180 30.47 -9.67 -32.53
N LEU A 181 30.83 -10.06 -31.30
CA LEU A 181 31.84 -9.31 -30.53
C LEU A 181 33.23 -9.40 -31.17
N ARG A 182 33.62 -10.58 -31.66
CA ARG A 182 34.91 -10.74 -32.37
C ARG A 182 34.92 -9.93 -33.66
N GLU A 183 33.83 -9.94 -34.41
CA GLU A 183 33.70 -9.16 -35.64
C GLU A 183 33.78 -7.66 -35.36
N HIS A 184 33.12 -7.18 -34.30
CA HIS A 184 33.18 -5.78 -33.88
C HIS A 184 34.59 -5.38 -33.44
N LEU A 185 35.27 -6.19 -32.62
CA LEU A 185 36.65 -5.93 -32.20
C LEU A 185 37.61 -5.91 -33.40
N VAL A 186 37.45 -6.82 -34.35
CA VAL A 186 38.24 -6.84 -35.58
C VAL A 186 37.95 -5.62 -36.47
N ALA A 187 36.69 -5.16 -36.53
CA ALA A 187 36.32 -3.96 -37.29
C ALA A 187 36.92 -2.68 -36.67
N VAL A 188 36.83 -2.54 -35.35
CA VAL A 188 37.44 -1.43 -34.60
C VAL A 188 38.96 -1.43 -34.78
N GLY A 189 39.61 -2.58 -34.65
CA GLY A 189 41.07 -2.70 -34.87
C GLY A 189 41.48 -2.31 -36.29
N ARG A 190 40.72 -2.73 -37.32
CA ARG A 190 40.97 -2.35 -38.72
C ARG A 190 40.72 -0.87 -39.00
N TYR A 191 39.80 -0.23 -38.29
CA TYR A 191 39.55 1.21 -38.43
C TYR A 191 40.71 2.02 -37.85
N VAL A 192 41.11 1.70 -36.62
CA VAL A 192 42.23 2.35 -35.91
C VAL A 192 43.54 2.27 -36.69
N TRP A 193 43.83 1.12 -37.29
CA TRP A 193 44.99 0.97 -38.16
C TRP A 193 44.92 1.97 -39.31
N ARG A 194 43.78 2.02 -40.03
CA ARG A 194 43.63 2.85 -41.24
C ARG A 194 43.65 4.34 -40.92
N SER A 195 43.24 4.75 -39.73
CA SER A 195 43.28 6.14 -39.29
C SER A 195 44.65 6.58 -38.72
N GLY A 196 45.65 5.69 -38.66
CA GLY A 196 46.98 6.02 -38.14
C GLY A 196 47.02 6.19 -36.62
N GLY A 197 46.03 5.68 -35.88
CA GLY A 197 45.91 5.88 -34.42
C GLY A 197 46.84 5.02 -33.56
N LEU A 198 47.87 4.38 -34.12
CA LEU A 198 48.70 3.40 -33.38
C LEU A 198 49.44 4.02 -32.18
N ASP A 199 49.91 5.26 -32.31
CA ASP A 199 50.55 5.99 -31.20
C ASP A 199 49.57 6.23 -30.04
N TYR A 200 48.33 6.62 -30.34
CA TYR A 200 47.31 6.85 -29.34
C TYR A 200 46.94 5.56 -28.59
N TRP A 201 46.82 4.44 -29.31
CA TRP A 201 46.53 3.15 -28.66
C TRP A 201 47.68 2.64 -27.80
N LEU A 202 48.93 2.89 -28.22
CA LEU A 202 50.09 2.55 -27.41
C LEU A 202 50.16 3.41 -26.14
N LEU A 203 49.81 4.70 -26.24
CA LEU A 203 49.69 5.60 -25.09
C LEU A 203 48.65 5.08 -24.09
N VAL A 204 47.44 4.78 -24.56
CA VAL A 204 46.36 4.24 -23.70
C VAL A 204 46.77 2.92 -23.04
N ALA A 205 47.46 2.03 -23.78
CA ALA A 205 47.96 0.78 -23.22
C ALA A 205 49.03 1.00 -22.14
N ARG A 206 49.92 1.99 -22.32
CA ARG A 206 50.93 2.38 -21.33
C ARG A 206 50.29 2.97 -20.07
N GLU A 207 49.34 3.89 -20.22
CA GLU A 207 48.61 4.48 -19.10
C GLU A 207 47.87 3.41 -18.30
N ALA A 208 47.22 2.47 -18.98
CA ALA A 208 46.55 1.34 -18.33
C ALA A 208 47.54 0.44 -17.57
N PHE A 209 48.72 0.17 -18.14
CA PHE A 209 49.78 -0.59 -17.47
C PHE A 209 50.31 0.15 -16.24
N LEU A 210 50.66 1.44 -16.38
CA LEU A 210 51.20 2.26 -15.29
C LEU A 210 50.19 2.44 -14.15
N ALA A 211 48.91 2.64 -14.47
CA ALA A 211 47.85 2.72 -13.46
C ALA A 211 47.73 1.41 -12.66
N ARG A 212 47.82 0.25 -13.32
CA ARG A 212 47.80 -1.06 -12.65
C ARG A 212 49.08 -1.33 -11.86
N LEU A 213 50.23 -0.91 -12.39
CA LEU A 213 51.51 -1.01 -11.70
C LEU A 213 51.50 -0.17 -10.42
N ALA A 214 50.95 1.04 -10.46
CA ALA A 214 50.79 1.89 -9.28
C ALA A 214 49.90 1.25 -8.21
N LEU A 215 48.86 0.51 -8.62
CA LEU A 215 47.97 -0.22 -7.69
C LEU A 215 48.65 -1.44 -7.04
N ARG A 216 49.44 -2.21 -7.80
CA ARG A 216 50.06 -3.46 -7.30
C ARG A 216 51.42 -3.24 -6.61
N HIS A 217 52.22 -2.33 -7.14
CA HIS A 217 53.59 -2.07 -6.68
C HIS A 217 53.87 -0.55 -6.65
N PRO A 218 53.32 0.17 -5.66
CA PRO A 218 53.44 1.63 -5.58
C PRO A 218 54.90 2.11 -5.51
N ALA A 219 55.77 1.34 -4.83
CA ALA A 219 57.20 1.65 -4.72
C ALA A 219 57.96 1.61 -6.07
N LEU A 220 57.46 0.86 -7.06
CA LEU A 220 58.03 0.80 -8.40
C LEU A 220 57.47 1.88 -9.32
N ALA A 221 56.25 2.34 -9.06
CA ALA A 221 55.61 3.38 -9.86
C ALA A 221 56.18 4.78 -9.57
N THR A 222 56.79 4.99 -8.41
CA THR A 222 57.44 6.26 -8.02
C THR A 222 58.88 6.41 -8.50
N LEU A 223 59.47 5.36 -9.08
CA LEU A 223 60.86 5.37 -9.53
C LEU A 223 61.03 6.19 -10.83
N PRO A 224 62.19 6.84 -11.03
CA PRO A 224 62.53 7.45 -12.31
C PRO A 224 62.43 6.46 -13.48
N PRO A 225 62.13 6.89 -14.71
CA PRO A 225 61.84 6.01 -15.85
C PRO A 225 62.92 4.95 -16.14
N VAL A 226 64.19 5.31 -15.98
CA VAL A 226 65.33 4.41 -16.21
C VAL A 226 65.44 3.36 -15.10
N GLU A 227 65.29 3.78 -13.83
CA GLU A 227 65.33 2.88 -12.68
C GLU A 227 64.10 1.97 -12.61
N GLN A 228 62.94 2.47 -13.08
CA GLN A 228 61.72 1.69 -13.21
C GLN A 228 61.90 0.54 -14.21
N ALA A 229 62.52 0.79 -15.37
CA ALA A 229 62.80 -0.24 -16.37
C ALA A 229 63.78 -1.30 -15.83
N GLU A 230 64.79 -0.91 -15.06
CA GLU A 230 65.71 -1.84 -14.41
C GLU A 230 65.06 -2.66 -13.31
N ALA A 231 64.21 -2.05 -12.48
CA ALA A 231 63.51 -2.75 -11.42
C ALA A 231 62.52 -3.77 -11.99
N LEU A 232 61.78 -3.40 -13.04
CA LEU A 232 60.91 -4.32 -13.79
C LEU A 232 61.71 -5.43 -14.49
N ALA A 233 62.90 -5.14 -15.01
CA ALA A 233 63.80 -6.13 -15.60
C ALA A 233 64.23 -7.19 -14.59
N ARG A 234 64.57 -6.78 -13.36
CA ARG A 234 64.97 -7.70 -12.27
C ARG A 234 63.81 -8.62 -11.87
N LEU A 235 62.59 -8.09 -11.79
CA LEU A 235 61.39 -8.86 -11.40
C LEU A 235 60.93 -9.83 -12.49
N THR A 236 60.95 -9.38 -13.75
CA THR A 236 60.38 -10.14 -14.88
C THR A 236 61.43 -10.94 -15.67
N ARG A 237 62.72 -10.84 -15.29
CA ARG A 237 63.90 -11.42 -15.97
C ARG A 237 63.96 -11.12 -17.47
N ARG A 238 63.64 -9.88 -17.84
CA ARG A 238 63.64 -9.40 -19.23
C ARG A 238 64.65 -8.28 -19.43
N PRO A 239 65.16 -8.03 -20.65
CA PRO A 239 66.14 -6.98 -20.89
C PRO A 239 65.54 -5.60 -20.58
N ALA A 240 66.22 -4.80 -19.76
CA ALA A 240 65.77 -3.45 -19.39
C ALA A 240 65.59 -2.53 -20.61
N ALA A 241 66.43 -2.68 -21.63
CA ALA A 241 66.31 -1.94 -22.89
C ALA A 241 64.98 -2.21 -23.63
N MET A 242 64.48 -3.45 -23.59
CA MET A 242 63.22 -3.83 -24.22
C MET A 242 62.01 -3.26 -23.46
N ILE A 243 62.12 -3.17 -22.13
CA ILE A 243 61.10 -2.58 -21.26
C ILE A 243 61.05 -1.06 -21.45
N ALA A 244 62.21 -0.40 -21.48
CA ALA A 244 62.32 1.04 -21.72
C ALA A 244 61.75 1.43 -23.10
N ASP A 245 62.08 0.65 -24.14
CA ASP A 245 61.52 0.84 -25.48
C ASP A 245 59.98 0.68 -25.49
N ALA A 246 59.46 -0.34 -24.79
CA ALA A 246 58.02 -0.57 -24.71
C ALA A 246 57.27 0.53 -23.93
N LEU A 247 57.91 1.16 -22.95
CA LEU A 247 57.31 2.22 -22.11
C LEU A 247 57.41 3.64 -22.71
N HIS A 248 58.47 3.93 -23.47
CA HIS A 248 58.78 5.33 -23.83
C HIS A 248 58.92 5.61 -25.33
N LYS A 249 59.16 4.61 -26.17
CA LYS A 249 59.38 4.83 -27.61
C LYS A 249 58.06 5.09 -28.36
N PRO A 250 57.97 6.03 -29.32
CA PRO A 250 56.74 6.18 -30.12
C PRO A 250 56.43 4.91 -30.92
N ALA A 251 55.16 4.72 -31.30
CA ALA A 251 54.74 3.62 -32.15
C ALA A 251 55.28 3.86 -33.57
N GLY A 252 56.35 3.15 -33.92
CA GLY A 252 56.91 3.17 -35.27
C GLY A 252 56.12 2.23 -36.21
N PRO A 253 56.82 1.48 -37.08
CA PRO A 253 56.21 0.45 -37.92
C PRO A 253 55.43 -0.57 -37.10
N LEU A 254 54.42 -1.22 -37.68
CA LEU A 254 53.55 -2.21 -37.01
C LEU A 254 54.29 -3.26 -36.16
N SER A 255 55.45 -3.70 -36.64
CA SER A 255 56.30 -4.66 -35.93
C SER A 255 56.77 -4.14 -34.56
N SER A 256 57.12 -2.86 -34.48
CA SER A 256 57.52 -2.19 -33.24
C SER A 256 56.34 -2.03 -32.27
N PHE A 257 55.17 -1.64 -32.78
CA PHE A 257 53.92 -1.55 -32.00
C PHE A 257 53.52 -2.91 -31.42
N THR A 258 53.51 -3.96 -32.25
CA THR A 258 53.14 -5.32 -31.82
C THR A 258 54.13 -5.86 -30.78
N SER A 259 55.42 -5.57 -30.94
CA SER A 259 56.46 -5.94 -29.97
C SER A 259 56.27 -5.20 -28.64
N ALA A 260 55.99 -3.89 -28.67
CA ALA A 260 55.73 -3.10 -27.47
C ALA A 260 54.48 -3.58 -26.71
N MET A 261 53.35 -3.78 -27.41
CA MET A 261 52.12 -4.30 -26.81
C MET A 261 52.31 -5.70 -26.20
N ARG A 262 53.02 -6.59 -26.89
CA ARG A 262 53.34 -7.93 -26.37
C ARG A 262 54.22 -7.85 -25.13
N THR A 263 55.13 -6.88 -25.08
CA THR A 263 56.00 -6.69 -23.92
C THR A 263 55.18 -6.20 -22.72
N LEU A 264 54.34 -5.18 -22.89
CA LEU A 264 53.46 -4.67 -21.83
C LEU A 264 52.49 -5.75 -21.29
N GLN A 265 51.84 -6.51 -22.17
CA GLN A 265 50.91 -7.56 -21.77
C GLN A 265 51.62 -8.71 -21.04
N ASN A 266 52.86 -9.02 -21.42
CA ASN A 266 53.64 -10.02 -20.73
C ASN A 266 54.10 -9.54 -19.34
N LEU A 267 54.49 -8.27 -19.21
CA LEU A 267 54.82 -7.67 -17.92
C LEU A 267 53.62 -7.72 -16.98
N GLU A 268 52.43 -7.36 -17.47
CA GLU A 268 51.17 -7.41 -16.73
C GLU A 268 50.82 -8.82 -16.23
N ARG A 269 51.12 -9.87 -17.00
CA ARG A 269 50.87 -11.26 -16.58
C ARG A 269 51.87 -11.78 -15.55
N SER A 270 53.06 -11.18 -15.48
CA SER A 270 54.15 -11.62 -14.60
C SER A 270 54.23 -10.88 -13.27
N LEU A 271 53.43 -9.82 -13.10
CA LEU A 271 53.29 -9.02 -11.88
C LEU A 271 51.95 -9.32 -11.22
#